data_AF-A0AA89BYM5-F1
#
_entry.id   AF-A0AA89BYM5-F1
#
_cell.length_a   1.000
_cell.length_b   1.000
_cell.length_c   1.000
_cell.angle_alpha   90.00
_cell.angle_beta   90.00
_cell.angle_gamma   90.00
#
_symmetry.space_group_name_H-M   'P 1'
#
loop_
_entity.id
_entity.type
_entity.pdbx_description
1 polymer ?
#
loop_
_entity_poly.entity_id
_entity_poly.type
_entity_poly.pdbx_seq_one_letter_code
_entity_poly.pdbx_strand_id
1 'polypeptide(L)'
;MRKYVKHFDLYDVDDKTLSAIKNLLQDTWKTVGRGRDGRNLNHNGINVTKVERVENVNLFIKYNTNRRHMLKSQRPFRKLEDIPSSSGQILTMTKIDHLMLSDIDINRNECYLFHGTKNTFHENIMSKGLDPRLSSGGAMFGTGVYTAESPSKADHYTGRLLRTVSTLQSWTLRST
;
A
#
# COMPACT_ATOMS: atom_id res chain seq x y z
N MET A 1 -29.00 -4.54 19.19
CA MET A 1 -27.62 -4.95 18.85
C MET A 1 -27.50 -4.98 17.32
N ARG A 2 -26.84 -4.00 16.68
CA ARG A 2 -26.64 -4.02 15.21
C ARG A 2 -25.60 -5.11 14.90
N LYS A 3 -25.97 -6.11 14.10
CA LYS A 3 -25.02 -7.10 13.57
C LYS A 3 -23.91 -6.34 12.84
N TYR A 4 -22.66 -6.62 13.19
CA TYR A 4 -21.50 -6.09 12.49
C TYR A 4 -21.52 -6.69 11.07
N VAL A 5 -21.75 -5.87 10.04
CA VAL A 5 -21.70 -6.32 8.65
C VAL A 5 -20.26 -6.21 8.21
N LYS A 6 -19.62 -7.36 7.99
CA LYS A 6 -18.30 -7.41 7.36
C LYS A 6 -18.46 -6.92 5.92
N HIS A 7 -17.76 -5.86 5.55
CA HIS A 7 -17.85 -5.24 4.22
C HIS A 7 -16.73 -5.66 3.27
N PHE A 8 -15.90 -6.62 3.69
CA PHE A 8 -14.78 -7.11 2.91
C PHE A 8 -14.57 -8.61 3.11
N ASP A 9 -13.97 -9.24 2.10
CA ASP A 9 -13.53 -10.63 2.14
C ASP A 9 -12.01 -10.71 1.95
N LEU A 10 -11.42 -11.79 2.48
CA LEU A 10 -10.00 -12.09 2.38
C LEU A 10 -9.85 -13.41 1.64
N TYR A 11 -9.00 -13.40 0.62
CA TYR A 11 -8.70 -14.59 -0.16
C TYR A 11 -7.20 -14.81 -0.17
N ASP A 12 -6.78 -16.05 0.03
CA ASP A 12 -5.40 -16.41 -0.24
C ASP A 12 -5.09 -16.16 -1.72
N VAL A 13 -3.90 -15.63 -1.97
CA VAL A 13 -3.43 -15.40 -3.34
C VAL A 13 -2.80 -16.67 -3.90
N ASP A 14 -2.71 -16.77 -5.22
CA ASP A 14 -1.97 -17.87 -5.85
C ASP A 14 -0.45 -17.79 -5.59
N ASP A 15 0.25 -18.90 -5.82
CA ASP A 15 1.68 -19.01 -5.55
C ASP A 15 2.53 -17.99 -6.33
N LYS A 16 2.08 -17.61 -7.54
CA LYS A 16 2.77 -16.63 -8.38
C LYS A 16 2.68 -15.24 -7.77
N THR A 17 1.50 -14.84 -7.32
CA THR A 17 1.23 -13.57 -6.66
C THR A 17 1.93 -13.51 -5.31
N LEU A 18 1.88 -14.60 -4.53
CA LEU A 18 2.64 -14.73 -3.27
C LEU A 18 4.13 -14.51 -3.50
N SER A 19 4.71 -15.18 -4.50
CA SER A 19 6.12 -15.06 -4.85
C SER A 19 6.46 -13.65 -5.33
N ALA A 20 5.64 -13.04 -6.17
CA ALA A 20 5.83 -11.68 -6.66
C ALA A 20 5.84 -10.65 -5.51
N ILE A 21 4.90 -10.76 -4.56
CA ILE A 21 4.84 -9.86 -3.40
C ILE A 21 6.02 -10.10 -2.45
N LYS A 22 6.39 -11.36 -2.23
CA LYS A 22 7.55 -11.71 -1.40
C LYS A 22 8.86 -11.15 -1.99
N ASN A 23 9.07 -11.32 -3.29
CA ASN A 23 10.24 -10.79 -3.99
C ASN A 23 10.26 -9.25 -3.95
N LEU A 24 9.13 -8.60 -4.25
CA LEU A 24 9.00 -7.15 -4.16
C LEU A 24 9.38 -6.64 -2.76
N LEU A 25 8.91 -7.31 -1.71
CA LEU A 25 9.21 -6.95 -0.34
C LEU A 25 10.70 -7.10 0.00
N GLN A 26 11.33 -8.18 -0.46
CA GLN A 26 12.76 -8.43 -0.23
C GLN A 26 13.64 -7.45 -1.01
N ASP A 27 13.35 -7.24 -2.30
CA ASP A 27 14.14 -6.40 -3.21
C ASP A 27 14.05 -4.91 -2.89
N THR A 28 13.01 -4.49 -2.17
CA THR A 28 12.81 -3.11 -1.74
C THR A 28 13.11 -2.89 -0.25
N TRP A 29 13.56 -3.93 0.46
CA TRP A 29 13.93 -3.84 1.87
C TRP A 29 15.13 -2.91 2.06
N LYS A 30 15.03 -2.03 3.06
CA LYS A 30 16.13 -1.15 3.50
C LYS A 30 16.38 -1.35 4.98
N THR A 31 17.59 -1.06 5.45
CA THR A 31 17.96 -1.15 6.87
C THR A 31 16.99 -0.37 7.76
N VAL A 32 16.45 -1.02 8.80
CA VAL A 32 15.58 -0.42 9.83
C VAL A 32 16.42 0.17 10.98
N GLY A 33 15.79 0.74 12.00
CA GLY A 33 16.50 1.22 13.19
C GLY A 33 17.03 2.65 13.09
N ARG A 34 16.96 3.26 11.90
CA ARG A 34 17.41 4.64 11.66
C ARG A 34 16.24 5.63 11.65
N GLY A 35 16.45 6.82 12.23
CA GLY A 35 15.48 7.92 12.27
C GLY A 35 14.49 7.88 13.44
N ARG A 36 13.65 8.92 13.55
CA ARG A 36 12.73 9.16 14.69
C ARG A 36 11.77 7.97 14.93
N ASP A 37 11.24 7.40 13.86
CA ASP A 37 10.20 6.36 13.92
C ASP A 37 10.76 4.93 13.96
N GLY A 38 12.07 4.76 13.72
CA GLY A 38 12.72 3.44 13.61
C GLY A 38 13.39 2.95 14.88
N ARG A 39 13.47 3.80 15.93
CA ARG A 39 14.35 3.59 17.11
C ARG A 39 14.21 2.25 17.83
N ASN A 40 13.08 1.56 17.67
CA ASN A 40 12.77 0.31 18.37
C ASN A 40 12.79 -0.95 17.47
N LEU A 41 13.25 -0.83 16.22
CA LEU A 41 13.38 -1.95 15.30
C LEU A 41 14.83 -2.40 15.18
N ASN A 42 15.10 -3.65 15.56
CA ASN A 42 16.42 -4.29 15.48
C ASN A 42 16.31 -5.67 14.81
N HIS A 43 16.08 -5.68 13.51
CA HIS A 43 16.01 -6.90 12.69
C HIS A 43 16.46 -6.57 11.26
N ASN A 44 16.94 -7.57 10.52
CA ASN A 44 17.53 -7.35 9.19
C ASN A 44 16.56 -7.65 8.04
N GLY A 45 15.35 -8.12 8.34
CA GLY A 45 14.33 -8.49 7.35
C GLY A 45 13.04 -8.96 8.01
N ILE A 46 12.06 -9.31 7.18
CA ILE A 46 10.81 -9.95 7.60
C ILE A 46 10.58 -11.19 6.74
N ASN A 47 9.96 -12.21 7.34
CA ASN A 47 9.53 -13.41 6.64
C ASN A 47 8.05 -13.28 6.28
N VAL A 48 7.73 -13.36 4.99
CA VAL A 48 6.35 -13.33 4.51
C VAL A 48 5.72 -14.69 4.75
N THR A 49 4.79 -14.76 5.71
CA THR A 49 4.08 -16.00 6.08
C THR A 49 2.73 -16.14 5.38
N LYS A 50 2.10 -15.03 5.02
CA LYS A 50 0.79 -14.99 4.38
C LYS A 50 0.64 -13.73 3.54
N VAL A 51 -0.05 -13.86 2.41
CA VAL A 51 -0.51 -12.74 1.59
C VAL A 51 -1.97 -13.00 1.24
N GLU A 52 -2.83 -12.04 1.56
CA GLU A 52 -4.26 -12.12 1.29
C GLU A 52 -4.67 -10.95 0.41
N ARG A 53 -5.56 -11.24 -0.55
CA ARG A 53 -6.24 -10.24 -1.36
C ARG A 53 -7.47 -9.77 -0.61
N VAL A 54 -7.58 -8.45 -0.42
CA VAL A 54 -8.74 -7.82 0.22
C VAL A 54 -9.75 -7.45 -0.86
N GLU A 55 -10.94 -8.04 -0.79
CA GLU A 55 -12.05 -7.67 -1.67
C GLU A 55 -13.08 -6.83 -0.93
N ASN A 56 -13.29 -5.60 -1.39
CA ASN A 56 -14.39 -4.74 -0.93
C ASN A 56 -14.94 -3.97 -2.13
N VAL A 57 -16.07 -4.43 -2.66
CA VAL A 57 -16.68 -3.90 -3.90
C VAL A 57 -16.99 -2.40 -3.77
N ASN A 58 -17.47 -1.95 -2.60
CA ASN A 58 -17.81 -0.54 -2.38
C ASN A 58 -16.56 0.35 -2.44
N LEU A 59 -15.45 -0.08 -1.81
CA LEU A 59 -14.20 0.65 -1.88
C LEU A 59 -13.60 0.62 -3.28
N PHE A 60 -13.74 -0.49 -3.99
CA PHE A 60 -13.25 -0.61 -5.36
C PHE A 60 -14.01 0.33 -6.32
N ILE A 61 -15.33 0.41 -6.22
CA ILE A 61 -16.15 1.38 -6.97
C ILE A 61 -15.71 2.81 -6.64
N LYS A 62 -15.51 3.13 -5.36
CA LYS A 62 -15.05 4.46 -4.92
C LYS A 62 -13.68 4.79 -5.50
N TYR A 63 -12.74 3.85 -5.46
CA TYR A 63 -11.41 4.00 -6.05
C TYR A 63 -11.52 4.29 -7.55
N ASN A 64 -12.24 3.48 -8.32
CA ASN A 64 -12.40 3.67 -9.76
C ASN A 64 -13.14 4.97 -10.12
N THR A 65 -14.09 5.38 -9.30
CA THR A 65 -14.79 6.67 -9.48
C THR A 65 -13.82 7.83 -9.34
N ASN A 66 -12.96 7.81 -8.31
CA ASN A 66 -11.92 8.84 -8.13
C ASN A 66 -10.84 8.78 -9.22
N ARG A 67 -10.40 7.57 -9.60
CA ARG A 67 -9.51 7.32 -10.74
C ARG A 67 -10.03 7.99 -12.01
N ARG A 68 -11.33 7.83 -12.29
CA ARG A 68 -12.01 8.49 -13.43
C ARG A 68 -12.12 10.00 -13.26
N HIS A 69 -12.36 10.50 -12.06
CA HIS A 69 -12.40 11.95 -11.82
C HIS A 69 -11.05 12.63 -12.05
N MET A 70 -9.94 11.96 -11.71
CA MET A 70 -8.60 12.45 -12.04
C MET A 70 -8.38 12.61 -13.56
N LEU A 71 -9.14 11.91 -14.40
CA LEU A 71 -9.07 12.07 -15.87
C LEU A 71 -9.69 13.37 -16.38
N LYS A 72 -10.60 13.96 -15.61
CA LYS A 72 -11.29 15.19 -16.02
C LYS A 72 -10.35 16.40 -15.93
N SER A 73 -9.23 16.32 -15.22
CA SER A 73 -8.19 17.32 -15.33
C SER A 73 -7.48 17.14 -16.67
N GLN A 74 -7.80 17.98 -17.66
CA GLN A 74 -7.26 17.93 -19.03
C GLN A 74 -5.75 18.23 -19.15
N ARG A 75 -4.98 18.03 -18.07
CA ARG A 75 -3.53 18.24 -18.05
C ARG A 75 -2.83 16.88 -18.01
N PRO A 76 -1.76 16.68 -18.80
CA PRO A 76 -0.95 15.48 -18.67
C PRO A 76 -0.36 15.39 -17.27
N PHE A 77 -0.39 14.19 -16.68
CA PHE A 77 0.30 13.93 -15.42
C PHE A 77 1.81 14.02 -15.67
N ARG A 78 2.49 14.96 -15.00
CA ARG A 78 3.95 14.94 -14.93
C ARG A 78 4.37 13.65 -14.25
N LYS A 79 5.31 12.91 -14.84
CA LYS A 79 5.82 11.68 -14.22
C LYS A 79 6.51 12.00 -12.89
N LEU A 80 6.43 11.08 -11.92
CA LEU A 80 6.98 11.31 -10.59
C LEU A 80 8.51 11.43 -10.61
N GLU A 81 9.18 10.72 -11.51
CA GLU A 81 10.62 10.83 -11.73
C GLU A 81 11.06 12.19 -12.29
N ASP A 82 10.15 12.91 -12.94
CA ASP A 82 10.46 14.22 -13.55
C ASP A 82 10.33 15.37 -12.55
N ILE A 83 9.83 15.13 -11.33
CA ILE A 83 9.61 16.19 -10.32
C ILE A 83 10.97 16.66 -9.77
N PRO A 84 11.20 17.98 -9.57
CA PRO A 84 12.44 18.47 -8.96
C PRO A 84 12.65 17.82 -7.59
N SER A 85 13.87 17.38 -7.30
CA SER A 85 14.24 16.63 -6.09
C SER A 85 13.69 15.20 -5.99
N SER A 86 13.14 14.64 -7.08
CA SER A 86 12.88 13.20 -7.17
C SER A 86 14.18 12.40 -7.18
N SER A 87 14.18 11.22 -6.57
CA SER A 87 15.29 10.26 -6.60
C SER A 87 15.23 9.31 -7.80
N GLY A 88 14.36 9.58 -8.78
CA GLY A 88 14.15 8.77 -9.97
C GLY A 88 12.83 8.01 -9.95
N GLN A 89 12.81 6.85 -10.60
CA GLN A 89 11.62 6.00 -10.66
C GLN A 89 11.24 5.46 -9.27
N ILE A 90 9.94 5.26 -9.05
CA ILE A 90 9.40 4.66 -7.83
C ILE A 90 9.97 3.24 -7.68
N LEU A 91 10.71 2.97 -6.61
CA LEU A 91 11.49 1.73 -6.45
C LEU A 91 10.61 0.46 -6.57
N THR A 92 9.41 0.47 -6.01
CA THR A 92 8.47 -0.66 -6.15
C THR A 92 8.12 -0.93 -7.60
N MET A 93 7.93 0.11 -8.41
CA MET A 93 7.60 -0.02 -9.83
C MET A 93 8.77 -0.57 -10.66
N THR A 94 10.01 -0.38 -10.20
CA THR A 94 11.21 -0.97 -10.83
C THR A 94 11.43 -2.45 -10.50
N LYS A 95 10.80 -2.94 -9.41
CA LYS A 95 11.01 -4.29 -8.87
C LYS A 95 9.79 -5.19 -8.95
N ILE A 96 8.63 -4.64 -9.24
CA ILE A 96 7.39 -5.41 -9.27
C ILE A 96 7.32 -6.32 -10.49
N ASP A 97 6.80 -7.53 -10.26
CA ASP A 97 6.53 -8.48 -11.32
C ASP A 97 5.46 -7.95 -12.30
N HIS A 98 5.67 -8.18 -13.60
CA HIS A 98 4.74 -7.76 -14.66
C HIS A 98 3.32 -8.30 -14.48
N LEU A 99 3.13 -9.45 -13.82
CA LEU A 99 1.79 -9.98 -13.54
C LEU A 99 0.93 -9.01 -12.73
N MET A 100 1.57 -8.19 -11.88
CA MET A 100 0.93 -7.20 -11.03
C MET A 100 0.63 -5.89 -11.76
N LEU A 101 1.16 -5.67 -12.96
CA LEU A 101 1.00 -4.43 -13.71
C LEU A 101 -0.26 -4.40 -14.58
N SER A 102 -0.96 -5.53 -14.71
CA SER A 102 -2.13 -5.68 -15.60
C SER A 102 -3.26 -4.69 -15.31
N ASP A 103 -3.33 -4.17 -14.08
CA ASP A 103 -4.48 -3.43 -13.56
C ASP A 103 -4.20 -1.96 -13.22
N ILE A 104 -2.94 -1.53 -13.30
CA ILE A 104 -2.54 -0.14 -13.02
C ILE A 104 -2.43 0.69 -14.30
N ASP A 105 -2.68 1.99 -14.16
CA ASP A 105 -2.41 2.95 -15.22
C ASP A 105 -1.18 3.79 -14.88
N ILE A 106 -0.03 3.36 -15.41
CA ILE A 106 1.26 4.02 -15.20
C ILE A 106 1.24 5.46 -15.74
N ASN A 107 0.45 5.75 -16.79
CA ASN A 107 0.35 7.10 -17.35
C ASN A 107 -0.38 8.08 -16.38
N ARG A 108 -0.98 7.56 -15.31
CA ARG A 108 -1.66 8.32 -14.25
C ARG A 108 -0.87 8.38 -12.96
N ASN A 109 0.41 7.96 -12.99
CA ASN A 109 1.24 7.76 -11.80
C ASN A 109 0.60 6.78 -10.79
N GLU A 110 -0.21 5.81 -11.25
CA GLU A 110 -0.64 4.71 -10.38
C GLU A 110 0.54 3.79 -10.12
N CYS A 111 0.79 3.55 -8.83
CA CYS A 111 1.92 2.77 -8.38
C CYS A 111 1.56 1.95 -7.15
N TYR A 112 2.36 0.93 -6.90
CA TYR A 112 2.26 0.11 -5.71
C TYR A 112 3.14 0.64 -4.61
N LEU A 113 2.60 0.80 -3.41
CA LEU A 113 3.34 1.30 -2.26
C LEU A 113 2.94 0.51 -1.01
N PHE A 114 3.83 0.45 -0.02
CA PHE A 114 3.56 -0.18 1.25
C PHE A 114 2.88 0.80 2.20
N HIS A 115 1.91 0.31 2.96
CA HIS A 115 1.32 1.02 4.08
C HIS A 115 1.39 0.15 5.32
N GLY A 116 2.00 0.69 6.37
CA GLY A 116 2.04 0.06 7.68
C GLY A 116 1.08 0.76 8.63
N THR A 117 0.36 -0.02 9.41
CA THR A 117 -0.53 0.49 10.44
C THR A 117 -0.64 -0.51 11.59
N LYS A 118 -1.15 -0.06 12.74
CA LYS A 118 -1.38 -0.95 13.88
C LYS A 118 -2.49 -1.94 13.54
N ASN A 119 -2.37 -3.17 14.06
CA ASN A 119 -3.36 -4.22 13.83
C ASN A 119 -4.80 -3.81 14.17
N THR A 120 -4.99 -2.96 15.18
CA THR A 120 -6.30 -2.42 15.59
C THR A 120 -7.00 -1.59 14.49
N PHE A 121 -6.28 -1.15 13.46
CA PHE A 121 -6.84 -0.36 12.35
C PHE A 121 -7.05 -1.17 11.07
N HIS A 122 -6.54 -2.40 10.95
CA HIS A 122 -6.66 -3.19 9.73
C HIS A 122 -8.11 -3.38 9.29
N GLU A 123 -8.97 -3.89 10.19
CA GLU A 123 -10.38 -4.12 9.87
C GLU A 123 -11.10 -2.83 9.46
N ASN A 124 -10.77 -1.72 10.12
CA ASN A 124 -11.37 -0.44 9.79
C ASN A 124 -10.93 0.06 8.40
N ILE A 125 -9.66 -0.11 8.03
CA ILE A 125 -9.14 0.25 6.70
C ILE A 125 -9.73 -0.67 5.63
N MET A 126 -9.78 -1.98 5.86
CA MET A 126 -10.35 -2.93 4.88
C MET A 126 -11.85 -2.73 4.70
N SER A 127 -12.56 -2.32 5.75
CA SER A 127 -14.01 -2.08 5.71
C SER A 127 -14.39 -0.72 5.16
N LYS A 128 -13.69 0.35 5.57
CA LYS A 128 -14.07 1.76 5.28
C LYS A 128 -13.12 2.51 4.36
N GLY A 129 -11.99 1.91 4.03
CA GLY A 129 -10.92 2.51 3.25
C GLY A 129 -10.00 3.39 4.09
N LEU A 130 -8.99 3.95 3.42
CA LEU A 130 -8.07 4.89 4.02
C LEU A 130 -8.76 6.23 4.27
N ASP A 131 -8.58 6.77 5.47
CA ASP A 131 -9.13 8.08 5.87
C ASP A 131 -7.99 8.98 6.35
N PRO A 132 -7.59 10.02 5.58
CA PRO A 132 -6.49 10.90 5.96
C PRO A 132 -6.74 11.64 7.27
N ARG A 133 -8.01 11.81 7.68
CA ARG A 133 -8.40 12.46 8.94
C ARG A 133 -7.98 11.65 10.18
N LEU A 134 -7.68 10.37 10.01
CA LEU A 134 -7.20 9.49 11.09
C LEU A 134 -5.68 9.51 11.25
N SER A 135 -4.96 10.31 10.46
CA SER A 135 -3.52 10.48 10.60
C SER A 135 -3.17 11.33 11.82
N SER A 136 -2.00 11.08 12.40
CA SER A 136 -1.50 11.88 13.51
C SER A 136 -1.09 13.28 13.01
N GLY A 137 -1.57 14.33 13.67
CA GLY A 137 -1.29 15.73 13.28
C GLY A 137 0.16 16.20 13.39
N GLY A 138 1.09 15.31 13.77
CA GLY A 138 2.53 15.60 13.87
C GLY A 138 3.36 15.07 12.71
N ALA A 139 2.74 14.66 11.60
CA ALA A 139 3.43 14.11 10.45
C ALA A 139 4.11 15.20 9.59
N MET A 140 5.23 14.86 8.95
CA MET A 140 6.15 15.82 8.31
C MET A 140 5.52 16.61 7.16
N PHE A 141 4.54 16.03 6.46
CA PHE A 141 3.85 16.64 5.32
C PHE A 141 2.38 16.97 5.63
N GLY A 142 2.04 17.09 6.93
CA GLY A 142 0.68 17.35 7.40
C GLY A 142 -0.20 16.11 7.47
N THR A 143 -1.50 16.34 7.69
CA THR A 143 -2.51 15.28 7.86
C THR A 143 -2.77 14.58 6.53
N GLY A 144 -2.49 13.27 6.46
CA GLY A 144 -2.60 12.50 5.22
C GLY A 144 -2.37 11.00 5.41
N VAL A 145 -2.61 10.25 4.33
CA VAL A 145 -2.28 8.83 4.27
C VAL A 145 -0.83 8.71 3.78
N TYR A 146 0.02 8.07 4.58
CA TYR A 146 1.43 7.89 4.25
C TYR A 146 1.70 6.48 3.77
N THR A 147 2.41 6.39 2.65
CA THR A 147 2.85 5.15 2.01
C THR A 147 4.35 5.23 1.75
N ALA A 148 4.99 4.10 1.47
CA ALA A 148 6.43 4.03 1.26
C ALA A 148 6.79 3.03 0.17
N GLU A 149 7.89 3.30 -0.53
CA GLU A 149 8.46 2.36 -1.48
C GLU A 149 9.20 1.21 -0.78
N SER A 150 9.72 1.46 0.44
CA SER A 150 10.36 0.41 1.22
C SER A 150 9.43 -0.14 2.30
N PRO A 151 9.27 -1.47 2.39
CA PRO A 151 8.44 -2.11 3.41
C PRO A 151 9.02 -1.87 4.82
N SER A 152 10.34 -1.69 4.93
CA SER A 152 10.99 -1.33 6.19
C SER A 152 10.48 0.00 6.77
N LYS A 153 10.18 1.00 5.94
CA LYS A 153 9.62 2.28 6.43
C LYS A 153 8.16 2.13 6.82
N ALA A 154 7.39 1.31 6.11
CA ALA A 154 6.04 0.95 6.52
C ALA A 154 6.04 0.18 7.85
N ASP A 155 7.00 -0.74 8.06
CA ASP A 155 7.12 -1.53 9.29
C ASP A 155 7.31 -0.68 10.56
N HIS A 156 7.83 0.55 10.44
CA HIS A 156 7.91 1.49 11.56
C HIS A 156 6.53 1.83 12.17
N TYR A 157 5.44 1.58 11.43
CA TYR A 157 4.07 1.94 11.81
C TYR A 157 3.20 0.72 12.18
N THR A 158 3.71 -0.50 12.10
CA THR A 158 2.93 -1.74 12.35
C THR A 158 2.72 -2.04 13.84
N GLY A 159 3.46 -1.37 14.72
CA GLY A 159 3.41 -1.59 16.16
C GLY A 159 4.20 -2.84 16.60
N ARG A 160 4.31 -3.05 17.91
CA ARG A 160 5.25 -4.03 18.49
C ARG A 160 4.75 -5.47 18.51
N LEU A 161 3.43 -5.70 18.41
CA LEU A 161 2.81 -6.96 18.84
C LEU A 161 2.40 -7.92 17.72
N LEU A 162 2.11 -7.47 16.50
CA LEU A 162 1.90 -8.31 15.32
C LEU A 162 2.21 -7.47 14.09
N ARG A 163 3.23 -7.86 13.31
CA ARG A 163 3.68 -7.09 12.15
C ARG A 163 2.97 -7.60 10.91
N THR A 164 2.01 -6.84 10.43
CA THR A 164 1.41 -7.06 9.11
C THR A 164 1.78 -5.85 8.27
N VAL A 165 2.51 -6.08 7.18
CA VAL A 165 2.74 -5.05 6.15
C VAL A 165 1.71 -5.32 5.06
N SER A 166 0.75 -4.41 4.89
CA SER A 166 -0.17 -4.44 3.76
C SER A 166 0.47 -3.72 2.57
N THR A 167 0.62 -4.42 1.45
CA THR A 167 0.91 -3.80 0.16
C THR A 167 -0.38 -3.16 -0.34
N LEU A 168 -0.41 -1.83 -0.52
CA LEU A 168 -1.54 -1.17 -1.14
C LEU A 168 -1.47 -1.42 -2.65
N GLN A 169 -2.28 -2.34 -3.13
CA GLN A 169 -2.73 -2.36 -4.51
C GLN A 169 -4.11 -1.69 -4.60
N SER A 170 -4.24 -0.77 -5.54
CA SER A 170 -5.52 -0.56 -6.21
C SER A 170 -5.93 -1.87 -6.89
N TRP A 171 -7.00 -2.47 -6.37
CA TRP A 171 -7.51 -3.79 -6.71
C TRP A 171 -8.11 -3.85 -8.12
N THR A 172 -8.24 -5.04 -8.71
CA THR A 172 -9.19 -5.31 -9.81
C THR A 172 -9.94 -6.62 -9.52
N LEU A 173 -11.25 -6.61 -9.79
CA LEU A 173 -12.07 -7.81 -9.94
C LEU A 173 -11.61 -8.53 -11.21
N ARG A 174 -10.91 -9.67 -11.09
CA ARG A 174 -10.87 -10.61 -12.20
C ARG A 174 -12.24 -11.28 -12.26
N SER A 175 -13.05 -10.90 -13.25
CA SER A 175 -14.11 -11.81 -13.71
C SER A 175 -13.40 -13.04 -14.25
N THR A 176 -13.70 -14.20 -13.68
CA THR A 176 -13.50 -15.49 -14.34
C THR A 176 -14.15 -15.50 -15.72
#